data_AF-G0NEH8-F1
#
_entry.id   AF-G0NEH8-F1
#
_cell.length_a   1.000
_cell.length_b   1.000
_cell.length_c   1.000
_cell.angle_alpha   90.00
_cell.angle_beta   90.00
_cell.angle_gamma   90.00
#
_symmetry.space_group_name_H-M   'P 1'
#
loop_
_entity.id
_entity.type
_entity.pdbx_description
1 polymer ?
#
loop_
_entity_poly.entity_id
_entity_poly.type
_entity_poly.pdbx_seq_one_letter_code
_entity_poly.pdbx_strand_id
1 'polypeptide(L)'
;MNQLISFVRPDVTMLSPVQQEHVIRKFLPSELIPSGWSCQKKSLIENVQSLYETSNKRIQMYGSPEDLEKCIMNFMSFPGNQQFFQFNDSACYKTRVFVYESLRSMSYIYKKDMYDLLFEYISEFDTLEPLQKLAYNLISFYLRTLKSKMAPSHEMIAFNPRFMNSLVTDKLHFEFMMADNHWDKYQTRFPFDPKVRDQVLDCITRSFAQFDVEVKIGSVLKKMISKVVNDVPVNENVSEYKKMLTWIDISIKKFDDMINENKMMFLARSETVDSIPTSRIRSNKIQEVPTLTLFYVRFVFDGTTGLANILLTIAAFIKLLDNGNHLDSHRILLFSAVWTTYIIITTRVVLAVIISFDRLFAVFLPILYRNYRQSLSNFLLVLLTCSLWPVFIHVILFSYCQFSFDIPSGCITIGCLTNSCFNSIAYSVDTLLHIVISTNSLLLALKLYTWNNCKKSSKSKDLERANQLAIFDAVIIILFDVIPSRIHPLKFSFIAI
;
A
#
# COMPACT_ATOMS: atom_id res chain seq x y z
N MET A 1 -9.34 6.29 24.55
CA MET A 1 -8.43 5.14 24.45
C MET A 1 -9.32 3.97 24.03
N ASN A 2 -9.46 3.74 22.72
CA ASN A 2 -10.41 2.75 22.20
C ASN A 2 -9.97 1.36 22.65
N GLN A 3 -10.92 0.53 23.12
CA GLN A 3 -10.65 -0.85 23.51
C GLN A 3 -10.12 -1.59 22.27
N LEU A 4 -8.83 -1.89 22.26
CA LEU A 4 -8.22 -2.76 21.27
C LEU A 4 -8.75 -4.19 21.52
N ILE A 5 -9.73 -4.60 20.73
CA ILE A 5 -10.21 -5.99 20.73
C ILE A 5 -9.14 -6.82 20.01
N SER A 6 -8.48 -7.71 20.76
CA SER A 6 -7.56 -8.71 20.20
C SER A 6 -8.31 -10.01 20.01
N PHE A 7 -8.31 -10.52 18.78
CA PHE A 7 -8.96 -11.80 18.43
C PHE A 7 -8.08 -13.01 18.69
N VAL A 8 -6.76 -12.80 18.79
CA VAL A 8 -5.78 -13.86 19.00
C VAL A 8 -5.16 -13.71 20.38
N ARG A 9 -5.12 -14.80 21.15
CA ARG A 9 -4.37 -14.84 22.40
C ARG A 9 -2.89 -15.03 22.08
N PRO A 10 -2.00 -14.13 22.52
CA PRO A 10 -0.58 -14.27 22.23
C PRO A 10 -0.05 -15.52 22.95
N ASP A 11 0.82 -16.25 22.26
CA ASP A 11 1.44 -17.47 22.76
C ASP A 11 2.85 -17.58 22.21
N VAL A 12 3.83 -17.48 23.09
CA VAL A 12 5.26 -17.58 22.77
C VAL A 12 5.91 -18.80 23.38
N THR A 13 5.11 -19.75 23.91
CA THR A 13 5.61 -21.01 24.47
C THR A 13 6.38 -21.85 23.45
N MET A 14 6.13 -21.59 22.16
CA MET A 14 6.77 -22.26 21.04
C MET A 14 8.08 -21.59 20.59
N LEU A 15 8.46 -20.43 21.16
CA LEU A 15 9.79 -19.84 20.94
C LEU A 15 10.86 -20.57 21.74
N SER A 16 12.02 -20.79 21.14
CA SER A 16 13.17 -21.34 21.86
C SER A 16 13.68 -20.36 22.93
N PRO A 17 14.37 -20.83 23.98
CA PRO A 17 14.93 -19.94 25.00
C PRO A 17 15.82 -18.83 24.39
N VAL A 18 16.61 -19.16 23.37
CA VAL A 18 17.45 -18.19 22.64
C VAL A 18 16.61 -17.11 21.96
N GLN A 19 15.46 -17.48 21.38
CA GLN A 19 14.54 -16.53 20.73
C GLN A 19 13.82 -15.66 21.76
N GLN A 20 13.38 -16.24 22.88
CA GLN A 20 12.78 -15.49 23.99
C GLN A 20 13.78 -14.46 24.55
N GLU A 21 15.03 -14.86 24.75
CA GLU A 21 16.10 -13.97 25.19
C GLU A 21 16.32 -12.81 24.21
N HIS A 22 16.32 -13.11 22.91
CA HIS A 22 16.46 -12.08 21.87
C HIS A 22 15.35 -11.02 21.95
N VAL A 23 14.10 -11.44 22.18
CA VAL A 23 12.98 -10.51 22.38
C VAL A 23 13.20 -9.65 23.62
N ILE A 24 13.53 -10.27 24.75
CA ILE A 24 13.73 -9.56 26.03
C ILE A 24 14.84 -8.51 25.89
N ARG A 25 15.96 -8.86 25.26
CA ARG A 25 17.09 -7.94 25.02
C ARG A 25 16.77 -6.83 24.02
N LYS A 26 15.78 -7.02 23.15
CA LYS A 26 15.28 -5.96 22.27
C LYS A 26 14.28 -5.03 22.97
N PHE A 27 13.56 -5.55 23.95
CA PHE A 27 12.56 -4.80 24.71
C PHE A 27 13.20 -3.97 25.83
N LEU A 28 14.12 -4.55 26.59
CA LEU A 28 14.78 -3.91 27.74
C LEU A 28 16.13 -3.29 27.34
N PRO A 29 16.49 -2.12 27.90
CA PRO A 29 17.85 -1.60 27.84
C PRO A 29 18.86 -2.61 28.40
N SER A 30 20.04 -2.70 27.76
CA SER A 30 21.09 -3.64 28.16
C SER A 30 21.58 -3.46 29.59
N GLU A 31 21.48 -2.24 30.13
CA GLU A 31 21.88 -1.86 31.49
C GLU A 31 21.00 -2.52 32.57
N LEU A 32 19.78 -2.91 32.19
CA LEU A 32 18.83 -3.57 33.08
C LEU A 32 18.98 -5.11 33.07
N ILE A 33 19.76 -5.66 32.13
CA ILE A 33 19.97 -7.09 31.98
C ILE A 33 21.37 -7.46 32.50
N PRO A 34 21.48 -8.33 33.52
CA PRO A 34 22.78 -8.78 34.01
C PRO A 34 23.63 -9.43 32.90
N SER A 35 24.93 -9.14 32.87
CA SER A 35 25.86 -9.57 31.79
C SER A 35 26.00 -11.09 31.64
N GLY A 36 25.65 -11.87 32.66
CA GLY A 36 25.65 -13.35 32.62
C GLY A 36 24.26 -13.99 32.54
N TRP A 37 23.18 -13.20 32.49
CA TRP A 37 21.83 -13.75 32.45
C TRP A 37 21.50 -14.30 31.05
N SER A 38 20.83 -15.45 30.99
CA SER A 38 20.34 -16.09 29.75
C SER A 38 19.03 -16.84 29.99
N CYS A 39 18.23 -17.02 28.94
CA CYS A 39 17.02 -17.82 29.05
C CYS A 39 17.36 -19.32 29.07
N GLN A 40 16.96 -20.01 30.13
CA GLN A 40 17.19 -21.46 30.31
C GLN A 40 15.89 -22.25 30.43
N LYS A 41 14.78 -21.56 30.72
CA LYS A 41 13.49 -22.16 31.02
C LYS A 41 12.63 -22.28 29.77
N LYS A 42 11.64 -23.18 29.81
CA LYS A 42 10.75 -23.45 28.68
C LYS A 42 9.72 -22.33 28.46
N SER A 43 9.20 -21.74 29.54
CA SER A 43 8.19 -20.69 29.45
C SER A 43 8.81 -19.28 29.56
N LEU A 44 8.17 -18.29 28.92
CA LEU A 44 8.61 -16.90 28.98
C LEU A 44 8.51 -16.35 30.40
N ILE A 45 7.41 -16.61 31.10
CA ILE A 45 7.21 -16.15 32.48
C ILE A 45 8.30 -16.65 33.43
N GLU A 46 8.74 -17.91 33.34
CA GLU A 46 9.83 -18.43 34.17
C GLU A 46 11.16 -17.72 33.87
N ASN A 47 11.44 -17.42 32.59
CA ASN A 47 12.62 -16.66 32.22
C ASN A 47 12.54 -15.21 32.73
N VAL A 48 11.36 -14.58 32.66
CA VAL A 48 11.12 -13.23 33.22
C VAL A 48 11.31 -13.22 34.74
N GLN A 49 10.77 -14.19 35.46
CA GLN A 49 10.94 -14.33 36.91
C GLN A 49 12.43 -14.49 37.29
N SER A 50 13.17 -15.33 36.57
CA SER A 50 14.62 -15.48 36.75
C SER A 50 15.38 -14.16 36.52
N LEU A 51 14.95 -13.36 35.54
CA LEU A 51 15.54 -12.04 35.32
C LEU A 51 15.25 -11.07 36.48
N TYR A 52 14.05 -11.11 37.06
CA TYR A 52 13.70 -10.30 38.24
C TYR A 52 14.60 -10.61 39.44
N GLU A 53 14.85 -11.89 39.70
CA GLU A 53 15.75 -12.34 40.77
C GLU A 53 17.19 -11.87 40.52
N THR A 54 17.68 -12.05 39.29
CA THR A 54 19.10 -11.78 38.95
C THR A 54 19.39 -10.29 38.78
N SER A 55 18.41 -9.48 38.38
CA SER A 55 18.57 -8.04 38.15
C SER A 55 18.58 -7.21 39.44
N ASN A 56 18.49 -7.84 40.61
CA ASN A 56 18.41 -7.18 41.92
C ASN A 56 17.34 -6.08 41.94
N LYS A 57 16.12 -6.41 41.46
CA LYS A 57 14.93 -5.54 41.45
C LYS A 57 15.01 -4.31 40.51
N ARG A 58 16.05 -4.16 39.68
CA ARG A 58 16.18 -3.01 38.75
C ARG A 58 15.04 -2.88 37.74
N ILE A 59 14.40 -3.99 37.37
CA ILE A 59 13.30 -4.02 36.40
C ILE A 59 11.90 -3.90 37.02
N GLN A 60 11.79 -3.67 38.33
CA GLN A 60 10.50 -3.48 39.02
C GLN A 60 9.69 -2.28 38.50
N MET A 61 10.33 -1.34 37.79
CA MET A 61 9.64 -0.23 37.12
C MET A 61 8.62 -0.70 36.06
N TYR A 62 8.72 -1.94 35.58
CA TYR A 62 7.76 -2.55 34.66
C TYR A 62 6.60 -3.28 35.33
N GLY A 63 6.52 -3.25 36.68
CA GLY A 63 5.47 -3.90 37.47
C GLY A 63 5.87 -5.28 37.97
N SER A 64 4.89 -6.17 38.08
CA SER A 64 5.10 -7.60 38.38
C SER A 64 5.75 -8.35 37.19
N PRO A 65 6.34 -9.54 37.41
CA PRO A 65 6.78 -10.40 36.31
C PRO A 65 5.71 -10.63 35.24
N GLU A 66 4.45 -10.77 35.65
CA GLU A 66 3.29 -10.94 34.78
C GLU A 66 2.99 -9.66 33.98
N ASP A 67 3.15 -8.48 34.58
CA ASP A 67 3.02 -7.20 33.88
C ASP A 67 4.12 -7.05 32.82
N LEU A 68 5.36 -7.40 33.15
CA LEU A 68 6.47 -7.36 32.19
C LEU A 68 6.27 -8.35 31.05
N GLU A 69 5.83 -9.58 31.33
CA GLU A 69 5.47 -10.55 30.30
C GLU A 69 4.41 -9.97 29.36
N LYS A 70 3.35 -9.37 29.91
CA LYS A 70 2.29 -8.74 29.12
C LYS A 70 2.82 -7.58 28.26
N CYS A 71 3.73 -6.77 28.78
CA CYS A 71 4.40 -5.70 28.05
C CYS A 71 5.26 -6.24 26.90
N ILE A 72 6.03 -7.31 27.14
CA ILE A 72 6.81 -8.00 26.10
C ILE A 72 5.88 -8.55 25.01
N MET A 73 4.78 -9.21 25.40
CA MET A 73 3.79 -9.75 24.45
C MET A 73 3.17 -8.64 23.59
N ASN A 74 2.84 -7.49 24.19
CA ASN A 74 2.36 -6.32 23.44
C ASN A 74 3.42 -5.79 22.49
N PHE A 75 4.67 -5.69 22.95
CA PHE A 75 5.81 -5.25 22.14
C PHE A 75 6.08 -6.20 20.97
N MET A 76 5.83 -7.49 21.11
CA MET A 76 5.95 -8.43 19.99
C MET A 76 4.81 -8.31 18.98
N SER A 77 3.68 -7.72 19.34
CA SER A 77 2.45 -7.80 18.55
C SER A 77 2.31 -6.73 17.47
N PHE A 78 3.41 -6.14 16.99
CA PHE A 78 3.33 -5.23 15.86
C PHE A 78 3.37 -5.98 14.51
N PRO A 79 2.66 -5.44 13.52
CA PRO A 79 2.70 -5.95 12.16
C PRO A 79 4.15 -6.00 11.62
N GLY A 80 4.70 -7.18 11.32
CA GLY A 80 6.08 -7.34 10.79
C GLY A 80 7.15 -7.69 11.85
N ASN A 81 6.71 -8.07 13.04
CA ASN A 81 7.58 -8.54 14.13
C ASN A 81 8.61 -9.59 13.71
N GLN A 82 8.26 -10.51 12.82
CA GLN A 82 9.12 -11.61 12.42
C GLN A 82 10.43 -11.12 11.79
N GLN A 83 10.35 -10.12 10.90
CA GLN A 83 11.54 -9.54 10.27
C GLN A 83 12.37 -8.73 11.29
N PHE A 84 11.71 -8.03 12.20
CA PHE A 84 12.38 -7.22 13.22
C PHE A 84 13.18 -8.08 14.21
N PHE A 85 12.60 -9.20 14.67
CA PHE A 85 13.25 -10.14 15.58
C PHE A 85 14.11 -11.18 14.86
N GLN A 86 14.16 -11.15 13.51
CA GLN A 86 14.92 -12.08 12.68
C GLN A 86 14.60 -13.55 13.01
N PHE A 87 13.33 -13.83 13.28
CA PHE A 87 12.92 -15.20 13.56
C PHE A 87 12.92 -16.02 12.27
N ASN A 88 13.58 -17.17 12.33
CA ASN A 88 13.50 -18.18 11.29
C ASN A 88 12.03 -18.55 11.03
N ASP A 89 11.68 -18.89 9.79
CA ASP A 89 10.31 -19.26 9.42
C ASP A 89 9.79 -20.49 10.18
N SER A 90 10.70 -21.29 10.75
CA SER A 90 10.39 -22.43 11.60
C SER A 90 10.00 -22.08 13.05
N ALA A 91 10.20 -20.85 13.49
CA ALA A 91 9.83 -20.42 14.83
C ALA A 91 8.31 -20.32 14.92
N CYS A 92 7.65 -21.05 15.82
CA CYS A 92 6.20 -20.92 16.00
C CYS A 92 5.91 -19.96 17.16
N TYR A 93 5.00 -19.02 16.97
CA TYR A 93 4.48 -18.12 18.01
C TYR A 93 3.20 -17.44 17.52
N LYS A 94 2.33 -17.05 18.44
CA LYS A 94 1.12 -16.26 18.20
C LYS A 94 1.32 -14.86 18.76
N THR A 95 0.93 -13.85 17.99
CA THR A 95 0.88 -12.47 18.45
C THR A 95 -0.55 -11.96 18.50
N ARG A 96 -0.76 -10.84 19.19
CA ARG A 96 -2.06 -10.18 19.15
C ARG A 96 -2.33 -9.65 17.76
N VAL A 97 -3.54 -9.89 17.29
CA VAL A 97 -4.07 -9.32 16.06
C VAL A 97 -4.93 -8.13 16.45
N PHE A 98 -4.54 -6.95 15.96
CA PHE A 98 -5.23 -5.71 16.27
C PHE A 98 -6.20 -5.33 15.15
N VAL A 99 -7.41 -4.96 15.55
CA VAL A 99 -8.36 -4.26 14.68
C VAL A 99 -8.31 -2.77 15.01
N TYR A 100 -8.09 -1.97 13.98
CA TYR A 100 -7.89 -0.53 14.06
C TYR A 100 -9.15 0.19 13.61
N GLU A 101 -9.56 1.22 14.32
CA GLU A 101 -10.68 2.06 13.91
C GLU A 101 -10.18 3.32 13.21
N SER A 102 -10.79 3.62 12.08
CA SER A 102 -10.62 4.91 11.41
C SER A 102 -11.41 6.02 12.11
N LEU A 103 -11.13 7.27 11.73
CA LEU A 103 -11.89 8.45 12.20
C LEU A 103 -13.39 8.41 11.84
N ARG A 104 -13.80 7.54 10.92
CA ARG A 104 -15.21 7.31 10.56
C ARG A 104 -15.80 6.08 11.25
N SER A 105 -15.16 5.57 12.29
CA SER A 105 -15.56 4.36 13.03
C SER A 105 -15.65 3.10 12.15
N MET A 106 -14.94 3.07 11.03
CA MET A 106 -14.78 1.85 10.22
C MET A 106 -13.58 1.07 10.75
N SER A 107 -13.76 -0.24 10.94
CA SER A 107 -12.74 -1.16 11.45
C SER A 107 -11.86 -1.70 10.31
N TYR A 108 -10.55 -1.82 10.57
CA TYR A 108 -9.55 -2.28 9.63
C TYR A 108 -8.58 -3.26 10.27
N ILE A 109 -8.04 -4.17 9.48
CA ILE A 109 -7.02 -5.14 9.88
C ILE A 109 -5.90 -5.15 8.84
N TYR A 110 -4.65 -5.37 9.25
CA TYR A 110 -3.57 -5.57 8.28
C TYR A 110 -3.74 -6.91 7.56
N LYS A 111 -3.53 -6.93 6.24
CA LYS A 111 -3.65 -8.16 5.44
C LYS A 111 -2.76 -9.29 5.98
N LYS A 112 -1.54 -8.98 6.40
CA LYS A 112 -0.62 -9.98 6.95
C LYS A 112 -1.09 -10.59 8.27
N ASP A 113 -1.91 -9.87 9.03
CA ASP A 113 -2.49 -10.38 10.27
C ASP A 113 -3.66 -11.34 9.99
N MET A 114 -4.18 -11.39 8.74
CA MET A 114 -5.17 -12.39 8.34
C MET A 114 -4.62 -13.81 8.41
N TYR A 115 -3.31 -14.02 8.16
CA TYR A 115 -2.69 -15.34 8.33
C TYR A 115 -2.59 -15.75 9.80
N ASP A 116 -2.40 -14.79 10.70
CA ASP A 116 -2.43 -15.06 12.14
C ASP A 116 -3.84 -15.44 12.60
N LEU A 117 -4.88 -14.85 11.98
CA LEU A 117 -6.27 -15.30 12.16
C LEU A 117 -6.47 -16.72 11.65
N LEU A 118 -6.00 -17.06 10.44
CA LEU A 118 -6.10 -18.44 9.94
C LEU A 118 -5.44 -19.44 10.90
N PHE A 119 -4.30 -19.07 11.47
CA PHE A 119 -3.60 -19.89 12.44
C PHE A 119 -4.38 -20.08 13.76
N GLU A 120 -5.11 -19.05 14.22
CA GLU A 120 -5.95 -19.15 15.41
C GLU A 120 -7.16 -20.07 15.21
N TYR A 121 -7.71 -20.09 13.99
CA TYR A 121 -8.87 -20.91 13.63
C TYR A 121 -8.50 -22.27 13.02
N ILE A 122 -7.27 -22.74 13.22
CA ILE A 122 -6.93 -24.12 12.96
C ILE A 122 -7.80 -25.02 13.85
N SER A 123 -8.40 -26.05 13.25
CA SER A 123 -9.22 -27.03 13.94
C SER A 123 -8.41 -27.98 14.79
N GLU A 124 -8.94 -28.31 15.96
CA GLU A 124 -8.37 -29.36 16.79
C GLU A 124 -8.61 -30.74 16.19
N PHE A 125 -7.69 -31.66 16.47
CA PHE A 125 -7.85 -33.07 16.15
C PHE A 125 -7.10 -33.92 17.18
N ASP A 126 -7.68 -35.07 17.51
CA ASP A 126 -7.12 -35.97 18.50
C ASP A 126 -6.17 -36.97 17.84
N THR A 127 -4.92 -37.00 18.31
CA THR A 127 -3.89 -37.97 17.97
C THR A 127 -2.85 -38.00 19.11
N LEU A 128 -1.72 -38.69 18.93
CA LEU A 128 -0.61 -38.65 19.87
C LEU A 128 -0.03 -37.23 19.98
N GLU A 129 0.21 -36.76 21.21
CA GLU A 129 0.70 -35.39 21.50
C GLU A 129 1.92 -34.98 20.63
N PRO A 130 2.96 -35.81 20.42
CA PRO A 130 4.08 -35.44 19.57
C PRO A 130 3.68 -35.22 18.09
N LEU A 131 2.74 -36.00 17.57
CA LEU A 131 2.23 -35.89 16.20
C LEU A 131 1.32 -34.68 16.04
N GLN A 132 0.46 -34.43 17.03
CA GLN A 132 -0.40 -33.26 17.07
C GLN A 132 0.46 -31.99 17.01
N LYS A 133 1.48 -31.91 17.87
CA LYS A 133 2.43 -30.79 17.90
C LYS A 133 3.20 -30.64 16.58
N LEU A 134 3.61 -31.74 15.96
CA LEU A 134 4.26 -31.71 14.65
C LEU A 134 3.32 -31.12 13.58
N ALA A 135 2.06 -31.54 13.55
CA ALA A 135 1.07 -31.07 12.58
C ALA A 135 0.83 -29.56 12.71
N TYR A 136 0.63 -29.05 13.93
CA TYR A 136 0.48 -27.62 14.16
C TYR A 136 1.72 -26.82 13.73
N ASN A 137 2.92 -27.32 13.98
CA ASN A 137 4.16 -26.68 13.54
C ASN A 137 4.26 -26.64 12.00
N LEU A 138 3.84 -27.71 11.32
CA LEU A 138 3.82 -27.76 9.86
C LEU A 138 2.82 -26.76 9.26
N ILE A 139 1.60 -26.68 9.79
CA ILE A 139 0.61 -25.69 9.34
C ILE A 139 1.06 -24.26 9.67
N SER A 140 1.66 -24.02 10.84
CA SER A 140 2.23 -22.72 11.19
C SER A 140 3.29 -22.30 10.17
N PHE A 141 4.18 -23.23 9.82
CA PHE A 141 5.23 -23.00 8.83
C PHE A 141 4.64 -22.68 7.45
N TYR A 142 3.60 -23.39 7.01
CA TYR A 142 2.86 -23.10 5.77
C TYR A 142 2.32 -21.66 5.76
N LEU A 143 1.51 -21.29 6.75
CA LEU A 143 0.88 -19.97 6.83
C LEU A 143 1.91 -18.83 6.96
N ARG A 144 3.00 -19.06 7.68
CA ARG A 144 4.12 -18.11 7.79
C ARG A 144 4.85 -17.91 6.49
N THR A 145 5.05 -18.99 5.72
CA THR A 145 5.68 -18.88 4.40
C THR A 145 4.83 -18.00 3.49
N LEU A 146 3.50 -18.18 3.50
CA LEU A 146 2.57 -17.30 2.77
C LEU A 146 2.61 -15.85 3.29
N LYS A 147 2.58 -15.65 4.61
CA LYS A 147 2.72 -14.33 5.25
C LYS A 147 4.02 -13.63 4.87
N SER A 148 5.12 -14.37 4.75
CA SER A 148 6.44 -13.82 4.39
C SER A 148 6.48 -13.27 2.96
N LYS A 149 5.69 -13.85 2.03
CA LYS A 149 5.53 -13.30 0.66
C LYS A 149 4.92 -11.89 0.69
N MET A 150 4.17 -11.54 1.74
CA MET A 150 3.64 -10.18 1.96
C MET A 150 4.60 -9.20 2.65
N ALA A 151 5.84 -9.59 2.98
CA ALA A 151 6.76 -8.82 3.84
C ALA A 151 6.87 -7.31 3.59
N PRO A 152 6.88 -6.77 2.35
CA PRO A 152 6.96 -5.32 2.14
C PRO A 152 5.62 -4.59 2.32
N SER A 153 4.49 -5.29 2.31
CA SER A 153 3.16 -4.67 2.30
C SER A 153 2.69 -4.28 3.72
N HIS A 154 2.23 -3.03 3.85
CA HIS A 154 1.57 -2.51 5.05
C HIS A 154 0.08 -2.25 4.76
N GLU A 155 -0.48 -3.05 3.85
CA GLU A 155 -1.85 -2.90 3.39
C GLU A 155 -2.85 -3.31 4.48
N MET A 156 -3.89 -2.50 4.62
CA MET A 156 -5.02 -2.77 5.50
C MET A 156 -6.27 -3.00 4.66
N ILE A 157 -7.16 -3.85 5.18
CA ILE A 157 -8.48 -4.11 4.59
C ILE A 157 -9.56 -3.79 5.61
N ALA A 158 -10.75 -3.46 5.12
CA ALA A 158 -11.92 -3.32 5.99
C ALA A 158 -12.18 -4.66 6.69
N PHE A 159 -12.30 -4.61 8.01
CA PHE A 159 -12.59 -5.79 8.81
C PHE A 159 -14.03 -6.23 8.56
N ASN A 160 -14.23 -7.49 8.19
CA ASN A 160 -15.53 -8.07 7.90
C ASN A 160 -15.91 -9.10 8.98
N PRO A 161 -16.82 -8.78 9.91
CA PRO A 161 -17.26 -9.73 10.94
C PRO A 161 -17.87 -11.01 10.40
N ARG A 162 -18.48 -10.98 9.19
CA ARG A 162 -19.05 -12.18 8.57
C ARG A 162 -17.97 -13.20 8.20
N PHE A 163 -16.79 -12.72 7.80
CA PHE A 163 -15.66 -13.59 7.49
C PHE A 163 -15.21 -14.36 8.75
N MET A 164 -15.16 -13.68 9.91
CA MET A 164 -14.84 -14.33 11.18
C MET A 164 -15.85 -15.42 11.56
N ASN A 165 -17.14 -15.17 11.35
CA ASN A 165 -18.16 -16.18 11.60
C ASN A 165 -17.99 -17.40 10.67
N SER A 166 -17.61 -17.17 9.40
CA SER A 166 -17.29 -18.26 8.48
C SER A 166 -16.15 -19.12 9.02
N LEU A 167 -15.04 -18.49 9.47
CA LEU A 167 -13.91 -19.21 10.08
C LEU A 167 -14.31 -20.07 11.27
N VAL A 168 -15.16 -19.56 12.16
CA VAL A 168 -15.67 -20.32 13.31
C VAL A 168 -16.50 -21.53 12.86
N THR A 169 -17.45 -21.33 11.95
CA THR A 169 -18.28 -22.41 11.42
C THR A 169 -17.43 -23.47 10.72
N ASP A 170 -16.46 -23.01 9.95
CA ASP A 170 -15.51 -23.85 9.22
C ASP A 170 -14.63 -24.68 10.14
N LYS A 171 -14.17 -24.08 11.24
CA LYS A 171 -13.38 -24.76 12.27
C LYS A 171 -14.21 -25.88 12.91
N LEU A 172 -15.40 -25.57 13.40
CA LEU A 172 -16.29 -26.52 14.08
C LEU A 172 -16.70 -27.68 13.17
N HIS A 173 -17.00 -27.40 11.90
CA HIS A 173 -17.36 -28.44 10.94
C HIS A 173 -16.20 -29.42 10.71
N PHE A 174 -14.98 -28.90 10.62
CA PHE A 174 -13.80 -29.75 10.40
C PHE A 174 -13.43 -30.54 11.65
N GLU A 175 -13.55 -29.95 12.86
CA GLU A 175 -13.38 -30.67 14.13
C GLU A 175 -14.37 -31.83 14.25
N PHE A 176 -15.65 -31.58 13.94
CA PHE A 176 -16.69 -32.63 13.92
C PHE A 176 -16.33 -33.76 12.95
N MET A 177 -15.88 -33.42 11.74
CA MET A 177 -15.47 -34.42 10.74
C MET A 177 -14.27 -35.26 11.22
N MET A 178 -13.33 -34.66 11.96
CA MET A 178 -12.17 -35.37 12.51
C MET A 178 -12.54 -36.26 13.70
N ALA A 179 -13.48 -35.82 14.54
CA ALA A 179 -13.96 -36.58 15.69
C ALA A 179 -14.77 -37.83 15.27
N ASP A 180 -15.65 -37.70 14.27
CA ASP A 180 -16.52 -38.78 13.78
C ASP A 180 -15.81 -39.79 12.86
N ASN A 181 -14.49 -39.71 12.73
CA ASN A 181 -13.68 -40.53 11.80
C ASN A 181 -14.11 -40.46 10.32
N HIS A 182 -14.85 -39.41 9.94
CA HIS A 182 -15.23 -39.18 8.54
C HIS A 182 -14.02 -38.85 7.65
N TRP A 183 -12.87 -38.52 8.25
CA TRP A 183 -11.59 -38.31 7.57
C TRP A 183 -11.10 -39.56 6.81
N ASP A 184 -11.51 -40.77 7.20
CA ASP A 184 -11.11 -42.02 6.52
C ASP A 184 -11.55 -42.09 5.06
N LYS A 185 -12.58 -41.33 4.67
CA LYS A 185 -13.02 -41.23 3.26
C LYS A 185 -11.98 -40.54 2.37
N TYR A 186 -11.04 -39.81 2.96
CA TYR A 186 -9.96 -39.09 2.28
C TYR A 186 -8.61 -39.84 2.33
N GLN A 187 -8.59 -41.03 2.93
CA GLN A 187 -7.39 -41.81 3.24
C GLN A 187 -6.64 -42.32 1.99
N THR A 188 -7.27 -42.28 0.81
CA THR A 188 -6.72 -42.80 -0.46
C THR A 188 -5.51 -42.01 -1.00
N ARG A 189 -5.17 -40.85 -0.42
CA ARG A 189 -4.07 -39.99 -0.89
C ARG A 189 -2.67 -40.35 -0.36
N PHE A 190 -2.57 -41.12 0.71
CA PHE A 190 -1.28 -41.41 1.36
C PHE A 190 -1.00 -42.92 1.43
N PRO A 191 -0.39 -43.52 0.38
CA PRO A 191 0.03 -44.91 0.42
C PRO A 191 1.23 -45.04 1.37
N PHE A 192 0.94 -45.31 2.64
CA PHE A 192 1.96 -45.64 3.63
C PHE A 192 2.37 -47.12 3.48
N ASP A 193 3.63 -47.36 3.15
CA ASP A 193 4.28 -48.63 3.45
C ASP A 193 4.93 -48.50 4.84
N PRO A 194 4.46 -49.27 5.86
CA PRO A 194 5.00 -49.22 7.21
C PRO A 194 6.51 -49.55 7.30
N LYS A 195 7.12 -50.09 6.24
CA LYS A 195 8.54 -50.45 6.21
C LYS A 195 9.49 -49.31 5.84
N VAL A 196 9.00 -48.17 5.35
CA VAL A 196 9.87 -47.10 4.82
C VAL A 196 9.73 -45.82 5.65
N ARG A 197 10.71 -45.60 6.55
CA ARG A 197 10.75 -44.45 7.47
C ARG A 197 10.76 -43.09 6.75
N ASP A 198 11.38 -43.01 5.58
CA ASP A 198 11.55 -41.76 4.82
C ASP A 198 10.25 -41.28 4.13
N GLN A 199 9.21 -42.13 4.06
CA GLN A 199 7.95 -41.77 3.39
C GLN A 199 7.19 -40.63 4.06
N VAL A 200 7.32 -40.44 5.38
CA VAL A 200 6.62 -39.37 6.11
C VAL A 200 7.07 -38.00 5.57
N LEU A 201 8.38 -37.81 5.41
CA LEU A 201 8.94 -36.56 4.90
C LEU A 201 8.55 -36.34 3.45
N ASP A 202 8.56 -37.38 2.63
CA ASP A 202 8.17 -37.30 1.21
C ASP A 202 6.69 -36.96 1.06
N CYS A 203 5.81 -37.55 1.88
CA CYS A 203 4.39 -37.22 1.90
C CYS A 203 4.14 -35.77 2.31
N ILE A 204 4.79 -35.30 3.39
CA ILE A 204 4.71 -33.90 3.81
C ILE A 204 5.21 -32.99 2.67
N THR A 205 6.37 -33.27 2.09
CA THR A 205 6.93 -32.46 0.99
C THR A 205 5.97 -32.41 -0.20
N ARG A 206 5.35 -33.53 -0.56
CA ARG A 206 4.37 -33.60 -1.65
C ARG A 206 3.12 -32.78 -1.36
N SER A 207 2.57 -32.87 -0.15
CA SER A 207 1.42 -32.06 0.25
C SER A 207 1.73 -30.57 0.16
N PHE A 208 2.93 -30.12 0.52
CA PHE A 208 3.30 -28.71 0.41
C PHE A 208 3.57 -28.25 -1.03
N ALA A 209 4.21 -29.10 -1.83
CA ALA A 209 4.54 -28.80 -3.23
C ALA A 209 3.29 -28.58 -4.10
N GLN A 210 2.16 -29.19 -3.74
CA GLN A 210 0.90 -29.04 -4.48
C GLN A 210 0.33 -27.61 -4.45
N PHE A 211 0.71 -26.79 -3.47
CA PHE A 211 0.11 -25.45 -3.25
C PHE A 211 1.06 -24.29 -3.59
N ASP A 212 1.96 -24.50 -4.56
CA ASP A 212 2.88 -23.48 -5.10
C ASP A 212 3.68 -22.71 -4.02
N VAL A 213 3.95 -23.43 -2.94
CA VAL A 213 4.94 -23.02 -1.96
C VAL A 213 6.17 -23.83 -2.30
N GLU A 214 7.15 -23.22 -2.96
CA GLU A 214 8.52 -23.74 -3.08
C GLU A 214 9.17 -23.80 -1.68
N VAL A 215 8.60 -24.61 -0.80
CA VAL A 215 9.11 -24.86 0.53
C VAL A 215 10.28 -25.79 0.34
N LYS A 216 11.48 -25.22 0.33
CA LYS A 216 12.63 -25.98 0.82
C LYS A 216 12.36 -26.25 2.29
N ILE A 217 11.84 -27.45 2.60
CA ILE A 217 11.71 -27.91 3.99
C ILE A 217 13.10 -27.78 4.60
N GLY A 218 13.27 -26.74 5.42
CA GLY A 218 14.57 -26.36 5.95
C GLY A 218 15.14 -27.48 6.81
N SER A 219 16.45 -27.44 7.02
CA SER A 219 17.15 -28.41 7.88
C SER A 219 16.53 -28.51 9.29
N VAL A 220 15.95 -27.42 9.80
CA VAL A 220 15.26 -27.37 11.09
C VAL A 220 14.00 -28.24 11.10
N LEU A 221 13.14 -28.11 10.09
CA LEU A 221 11.88 -28.86 10.03
C LEU A 221 12.15 -30.35 9.76
N LYS A 222 13.15 -30.68 8.93
CA LYS A 222 13.61 -32.07 8.74
C LYS A 222 14.08 -32.70 10.04
N LYS A 223 14.87 -31.97 10.85
CA LYS A 223 15.31 -32.44 12.18
C LYS A 223 14.13 -32.65 13.12
N MET A 224 13.13 -31.77 13.09
CA MET A 224 11.91 -31.91 13.91
C MET A 224 11.11 -33.16 13.53
N ILE A 225 10.88 -33.38 12.23
CA ILE A 225 10.19 -34.58 11.72
C ILE A 225 10.96 -35.83 12.12
N SER A 226 12.28 -35.85 11.90
CA SER A 226 13.13 -37.01 12.26
C SER A 226 13.10 -37.31 13.75
N LYS A 227 13.11 -36.28 14.61
CA LYS A 227 12.97 -36.46 16.05
C LYS A 227 11.64 -37.11 16.42
N VAL A 228 10.52 -36.58 15.91
CA VAL A 228 9.18 -37.13 16.20
C VAL A 228 9.03 -38.55 15.65
N VAL A 229 9.59 -38.86 14.49
CA VAL A 229 9.59 -40.21 13.90
C VAL A 229 10.39 -41.22 14.73
N ASN A 230 11.45 -40.77 15.41
CA ASN A 230 12.19 -41.62 16.34
C ASN A 230 11.46 -41.79 17.67
N ASP A 231 10.81 -40.73 18.18
CA ASP A 231 10.04 -40.76 19.43
C ASP A 231 8.72 -41.55 19.29
N VAL A 232 8.11 -41.52 18.10
CA VAL A 232 6.86 -42.20 17.74
C VAL A 232 7.08 -43.03 16.47
N PRO A 233 7.50 -44.31 16.61
CA PRO A 233 7.80 -45.16 15.46
C PRO A 233 6.62 -45.35 14.51
N VAL A 234 6.86 -45.14 13.22
CA VAL A 234 5.82 -45.15 12.16
C VAL A 234 5.16 -46.53 12.01
N ASN A 235 5.94 -47.60 12.07
CA ASN A 235 5.49 -48.98 11.93
C ASN A 235 4.44 -49.39 12.99
N GLU A 236 4.52 -48.81 14.18
CA GLU A 236 3.62 -49.08 15.30
C GLU A 236 2.40 -48.14 15.30
N ASN A 237 2.53 -46.95 14.68
CA ASN A 237 1.55 -45.86 14.79
C ASN A 237 0.99 -45.43 13.42
N VAL A 238 0.90 -46.34 12.45
CA VAL A 238 0.52 -46.04 11.05
C VAL A 238 -0.81 -45.28 10.97
N SER A 239 -1.81 -45.68 11.75
CA SER A 239 -3.13 -45.03 11.76
C SER A 239 -3.04 -43.56 12.21
N GLU A 240 -2.25 -43.29 13.26
CA GLU A 240 -2.06 -41.94 13.80
C GLU A 240 -1.32 -41.04 12.81
N TYR A 241 -0.29 -41.56 12.14
CA TYR A 241 0.39 -40.83 11.06
C TYR A 241 -0.55 -40.55 9.87
N LYS A 242 -1.39 -41.51 9.47
CA LYS A 242 -2.40 -41.29 8.42
C LYS A 242 -3.40 -40.21 8.81
N LYS A 243 -3.89 -40.24 10.05
CA LYS A 243 -4.80 -39.23 10.59
C LYS A 243 -4.16 -37.84 10.57
N MET A 244 -2.93 -37.72 11.06
CA MET A 244 -2.14 -36.49 11.07
C MET A 244 -1.93 -35.93 9.65
N LEU A 245 -1.46 -36.75 8.70
CA LEU A 245 -1.22 -36.29 7.33
C LEU A 245 -2.50 -35.89 6.61
N THR A 246 -3.59 -36.65 6.80
CA THR A 246 -4.91 -36.32 6.24
C THR A 246 -5.40 -34.98 6.78
N TRP A 247 -5.24 -34.76 8.09
CA TRP A 247 -5.59 -33.48 8.71
C TRP A 247 -4.76 -32.32 8.14
N ILE A 248 -3.45 -32.50 7.94
CA ILE A 248 -2.58 -31.48 7.32
C ILE A 248 -3.05 -31.17 5.90
N ASP A 249 -3.27 -32.20 5.07
CA ASP A 249 -3.69 -32.04 3.67
C ASP A 249 -4.99 -31.26 3.53
N ILE A 250 -6.00 -31.65 4.32
CA ILE A 250 -7.31 -31.00 4.30
C ILE A 250 -7.21 -29.57 4.83
N SER A 251 -6.42 -29.32 5.89
CA SER A 251 -6.20 -27.99 6.45
C SER A 251 -5.55 -27.05 5.42
N ILE A 252 -4.47 -27.50 4.78
CA ILE A 252 -3.77 -26.72 3.76
C ILE A 252 -4.71 -26.42 2.59
N LYS A 253 -5.41 -27.43 2.08
CA LYS A 253 -6.36 -27.26 0.98
C LYS A 253 -7.45 -26.26 1.33
N LYS A 254 -8.03 -26.36 2.53
CA LYS A 254 -9.08 -25.44 2.99
C LYS A 254 -8.57 -24.00 3.11
N PHE A 255 -7.36 -23.80 3.63
CA PHE A 255 -6.75 -22.48 3.67
C PHE A 255 -6.46 -21.93 2.27
N ASP A 256 -5.96 -22.76 1.36
CA ASP A 256 -5.72 -22.37 -0.03
C ASP A 256 -7.03 -21.98 -0.75
N ASP A 257 -8.07 -22.80 -0.65
CA ASP A 257 -9.40 -22.51 -1.20
C ASP A 257 -9.92 -21.16 -0.67
N MET A 258 -9.84 -20.93 0.64
CA MET A 258 -10.26 -19.68 1.26
C MET A 258 -9.44 -18.46 0.83
N ILE A 259 -8.11 -18.61 0.71
CA ILE A 259 -7.23 -17.55 0.20
C ILE A 259 -7.59 -17.22 -1.24
N ASN A 260 -7.86 -18.23 -2.06
CA ASN A 260 -8.22 -18.09 -3.47
C ASN A 260 -9.62 -17.50 -3.69
N GLU A 261 -10.58 -17.77 -2.81
CA GLU A 261 -11.90 -17.14 -2.83
C GLU A 261 -11.83 -15.67 -2.34
N ASN A 262 -10.89 -15.36 -1.46
CA ASN A 262 -10.75 -14.06 -0.80
C ASN A 262 -9.43 -13.34 -1.16
N LYS A 263 -8.99 -13.41 -2.43
CA LYS A 263 -7.71 -12.85 -2.91
C LYS A 263 -7.46 -11.41 -2.47
N MET A 264 -8.50 -10.57 -2.45
CA MET A 264 -8.38 -9.17 -2.03
C MET A 264 -7.99 -8.99 -0.56
N MET A 265 -8.28 -9.99 0.29
CA MET A 265 -7.91 -10.01 1.71
C MET A 265 -6.51 -10.59 1.94
N PHE A 266 -6.13 -11.59 1.14
CA PHE A 266 -4.96 -12.43 1.35
C PHE A 266 -3.82 -12.25 0.35
N LEU A 267 -3.94 -11.40 -0.67
CA LEU A 267 -2.86 -11.14 -1.62
C LEU A 267 -2.51 -9.66 -1.65
N ALA A 268 -1.27 -9.35 -2.01
CA ALA A 268 -0.81 -7.98 -2.19
C ALA A 268 -1.57 -7.32 -3.36
N ARG A 269 -1.78 -6.00 -3.31
CA ARG A 269 -2.49 -5.31 -4.40
C ARG A 269 -1.81 -5.49 -5.76
N SER A 270 -0.48 -5.58 -5.80
CA SER A 270 0.25 -5.86 -7.03
C SER A 270 -0.14 -7.18 -7.70
N GLU A 271 -0.48 -8.21 -6.91
CA GLU A 271 -0.87 -9.54 -7.41
C GLU A 271 -2.36 -9.59 -7.81
N THR A 272 -3.19 -8.72 -7.22
CA THR A 272 -4.62 -8.66 -7.55
C THR A 272 -4.94 -7.77 -8.73
N VAL A 273 -4.08 -6.81 -9.08
CA VAL A 273 -4.32 -5.89 -10.22
C VAL A 273 -4.25 -6.61 -11.57
N ASP A 274 -3.34 -7.58 -11.73
CA ASP A 274 -3.19 -8.35 -12.98
C ASP A 274 -4.22 -9.47 -13.13
N SER A 275 -4.89 -9.87 -12.03
CA SER A 275 -5.89 -10.94 -12.03
C SER A 275 -7.33 -10.46 -12.12
N ILE A 276 -7.57 -9.14 -12.24
CA ILE A 276 -8.89 -8.59 -12.55
C ILE A 276 -9.10 -8.70 -14.08
N PRO A 277 -10.04 -9.51 -14.57
CA PRO A 277 -10.48 -9.41 -15.94
C PRO A 277 -11.03 -7.98 -16.10
N THR A 278 -10.49 -7.23 -17.06
CA THR A 278 -10.91 -5.87 -17.44
C THR A 278 -12.43 -5.76 -17.70
N SER A 279 -13.14 -6.89 -17.83
CA SER A 279 -14.59 -6.99 -18.00
C SER A 279 -15.43 -6.92 -16.71
N ARG A 280 -14.85 -6.95 -15.50
CA ARG A 280 -15.59 -6.89 -14.22
C ARG A 280 -15.24 -5.69 -13.35
N ILE A 281 -14.81 -4.58 -13.95
CA ILE A 281 -14.92 -3.28 -13.30
C ILE A 281 -16.39 -2.86 -13.34
N ARG A 282 -17.21 -3.49 -12.47
CA ARG A 282 -18.46 -2.88 -12.05
C ARG A 282 -18.03 -1.60 -11.35
N SER A 283 -18.38 -0.45 -11.92
CA SER A 283 -18.06 0.87 -11.40
C SER A 283 -18.67 1.02 -10.00
N ASN A 284 -17.96 0.53 -8.98
CA ASN A 284 -18.15 1.00 -7.64
C ASN A 284 -17.72 2.46 -7.71
N LYS A 285 -18.73 3.33 -7.76
CA LYS A 285 -18.68 4.78 -7.65
C LYS A 285 -17.40 5.15 -6.91
N ILE A 286 -16.42 5.68 -7.62
CA ILE A 286 -15.16 6.16 -7.04
C ILE A 286 -15.62 7.08 -5.91
N GLN A 287 -15.42 6.65 -4.67
CA GLN A 287 -15.75 7.47 -3.52
C GLN A 287 -14.81 8.66 -3.65
N GLU A 288 -15.33 9.81 -4.06
CA GLU A 288 -14.56 11.02 -4.25
C GLU A 288 -13.84 11.32 -2.94
N VAL A 289 -12.55 11.00 -2.90
CA VAL A 289 -11.70 11.42 -1.79
C VAL A 289 -11.49 12.91 -2.02
N PRO A 290 -11.96 13.80 -1.13
CA PRO A 290 -11.93 15.25 -1.36
C PRO A 290 -10.51 15.78 -1.63
N THR A 291 -9.48 15.03 -1.22
CA THR A 291 -8.07 15.35 -1.43
C THR A 291 -7.61 15.24 -2.89
N LEU A 292 -8.32 14.47 -3.73
CA LEU A 292 -7.96 14.26 -5.14
C LEU A 292 -8.73 15.17 -6.11
N THR A 293 -9.68 15.97 -5.62
CA THR A 293 -10.53 16.83 -6.47
C THR A 293 -9.71 17.76 -7.37
N LEU A 294 -8.64 18.38 -6.86
CA LEU A 294 -7.78 19.27 -7.66
C LEU A 294 -7.07 18.54 -8.81
N PHE A 295 -6.68 17.29 -8.59
CA PHE A 295 -6.06 16.45 -9.61
C PHE A 295 -7.07 16.03 -10.69
N TYR A 296 -8.28 15.63 -10.30
CA TYR A 296 -9.34 15.28 -11.25
C TYR A 296 -9.76 16.47 -12.10
N VAL A 297 -9.90 17.64 -11.49
CA VAL A 297 -10.21 18.88 -12.24
C VAL A 297 -9.10 19.19 -13.24
N ARG A 298 -7.83 19.14 -12.83
CA ARG A 298 -6.69 19.32 -13.74
C ARG A 298 -6.73 18.31 -14.90
N PHE A 299 -7.03 17.04 -14.63
CA PHE A 299 -7.15 16.01 -15.65
C PHE A 299 -8.28 16.31 -16.65
N VAL A 300 -9.43 16.81 -16.18
CA VAL A 300 -10.52 17.25 -17.07
C VAL A 300 -10.05 18.41 -17.96
N PHE A 301 -9.34 19.39 -17.40
CA PHE A 301 -8.73 20.48 -18.19
C PHE A 301 -7.72 19.95 -19.22
N ASP A 302 -6.86 18.98 -18.86
CA ASP A 302 -5.91 18.35 -19.78
C ASP A 302 -6.64 17.65 -20.94
N GLY A 303 -7.72 16.93 -20.65
CA GLY A 303 -8.53 16.26 -21.67
C GLY A 303 -9.27 17.21 -22.60
N THR A 304 -9.90 18.26 -22.05
CA THR A 304 -10.64 19.26 -22.86
C THR A 304 -9.72 20.10 -23.72
N THR A 305 -8.55 20.50 -23.20
CA THR A 305 -7.53 21.24 -23.98
C THR A 305 -6.95 20.38 -25.09
N GLY A 306 -6.65 19.10 -24.84
CA GLY A 306 -6.19 18.17 -25.87
C GLY A 306 -7.19 18.03 -27.02
N LEU A 307 -8.47 17.83 -26.71
CA LEU A 307 -9.52 17.72 -27.72
C LEU A 307 -9.70 19.04 -28.51
N ALA A 308 -9.72 20.18 -27.82
CA ALA A 308 -9.86 21.48 -28.45
C ALA A 308 -8.70 21.79 -29.41
N ASN A 309 -7.46 21.47 -29.01
CA ASN A 309 -6.29 21.65 -29.87
C ASN A 309 -6.34 20.76 -31.11
N ILE A 310 -6.76 19.49 -30.98
CA ILE A 310 -6.92 18.60 -32.15
C ILE A 310 -7.91 19.20 -33.14
N LEU A 311 -9.06 19.68 -32.66
CA LEU A 311 -10.09 20.29 -33.52
C LEU A 311 -9.58 21.58 -34.20
N LEU A 312 -8.85 22.43 -33.48
CA LEU A 312 -8.26 23.64 -34.03
C LEU A 312 -7.19 23.33 -35.08
N THR A 313 -6.34 22.33 -34.85
CA THR A 313 -5.31 21.89 -35.81
C THR A 313 -5.92 21.29 -37.07
N ILE A 314 -6.99 20.49 -36.94
CA ILE A 314 -7.74 19.98 -38.10
C ILE A 314 -8.35 21.15 -38.89
N ALA A 315 -8.96 22.13 -38.22
CA ALA A 315 -9.52 23.31 -38.87
C ALA A 315 -8.44 24.15 -39.60
N ALA A 316 -7.26 24.30 -38.98
CA ALA A 316 -6.10 24.95 -39.59
C ALA A 316 -5.59 24.18 -40.83
N PHE A 317 -5.52 22.87 -40.75
CA PHE A 317 -5.08 22.00 -41.84
C PHE A 317 -6.07 22.01 -43.02
N ILE A 318 -7.38 21.97 -42.75
CA ILE A 318 -8.41 22.11 -43.78
C ILE A 318 -8.29 23.49 -44.48
N LYS A 319 -8.01 24.55 -43.72
CA LYS A 319 -7.79 25.90 -44.28
C LYS A 319 -6.53 26.00 -45.15
N LEU A 320 -5.50 25.20 -44.87
CA LEU A 320 -4.28 25.12 -45.69
C LEU A 320 -4.52 24.36 -47.00
N LEU A 321 -5.43 23.39 -47.01
CA LEU A 321 -5.77 22.58 -48.17
C LEU A 321 -6.83 23.22 -49.08
N ASP A 322 -7.78 23.95 -48.50
CA ASP A 322 -8.84 24.63 -49.24
C ASP A 322 -8.40 26.05 -49.60
N ASN A 323 -8.42 26.41 -50.89
CA ASN A 323 -7.90 27.67 -51.41
C ASN A 323 -8.85 28.85 -51.13
N GLY A 324 -9.10 29.09 -49.84
CA GLY A 324 -9.69 30.26 -49.20
C GLY A 324 -11.12 30.61 -49.64
N ASN A 325 -12.12 30.34 -48.77
CA ASN A 325 -13.30 31.21 -48.59
C ASN A 325 -14.24 30.76 -47.44
N HIS A 326 -14.29 29.47 -47.08
CA HIS A 326 -15.36 28.97 -46.20
C HIS A 326 -15.21 29.34 -44.71
N LEU A 327 -13.98 29.38 -44.20
CA LEU A 327 -13.67 29.74 -42.80
C LEU A 327 -13.60 31.26 -42.56
N ASP A 328 -13.29 32.05 -43.58
CA ASP A 328 -13.19 33.52 -43.47
C ASP A 328 -14.57 34.20 -43.37
N SER A 329 -15.67 33.49 -43.66
CA SER A 329 -17.04 33.92 -43.41
C SER A 329 -17.47 33.78 -41.93
N HIS A 330 -16.70 33.04 -41.11
CA HIS A 330 -17.07 32.69 -39.73
C HIS A 330 -16.03 33.19 -38.70
N ARG A 331 -15.46 34.38 -38.93
CA ARG A 331 -14.37 34.94 -38.10
C ARG A 331 -14.70 35.05 -36.62
N ILE A 332 -15.94 35.39 -36.29
CA ILE A 332 -16.41 35.49 -34.90
C ILE A 332 -16.46 34.10 -34.23
N LEU A 333 -16.87 33.06 -34.95
CA LEU A 333 -16.87 31.69 -34.43
C LEU A 333 -15.44 31.17 -34.21
N LEU A 334 -14.53 31.47 -35.15
CA LEU A 334 -13.12 31.13 -35.01
C LEU A 334 -12.49 31.84 -33.80
N PHE A 335 -12.74 33.14 -33.65
CA PHE A 335 -12.30 33.91 -32.49
C PHE A 335 -12.86 33.30 -31.20
N SER A 336 -14.16 33.00 -31.14
CA SER A 336 -14.80 32.41 -29.96
C SER A 336 -14.19 31.05 -29.59
N ALA A 337 -13.90 30.19 -30.56
CA ALA A 337 -13.31 28.88 -30.33
C ALA A 337 -11.86 28.98 -29.81
N VAL A 338 -11.02 29.78 -30.47
CA VAL A 338 -9.62 29.99 -30.05
C VAL A 338 -9.55 30.70 -28.70
N TRP A 339 -10.39 31.70 -28.49
CA TRP A 339 -10.46 32.46 -27.23
C TRP A 339 -10.91 31.58 -26.06
N THR A 340 -11.93 30.74 -26.24
CA THR A 340 -12.38 29.79 -25.22
C THR A 340 -11.28 28.80 -24.86
N THR A 341 -10.58 28.28 -25.87
CA THR A 341 -9.45 27.35 -25.66
C THR A 341 -8.32 28.03 -24.89
N TYR A 342 -8.00 29.28 -25.21
CA TYR A 342 -6.99 30.08 -24.50
C TYR A 342 -7.36 30.30 -23.02
N ILE A 343 -8.62 30.62 -22.72
CA ILE A 343 -9.09 30.78 -21.33
C ILE A 343 -8.93 29.46 -20.55
N ILE A 344 -9.29 28.33 -21.15
CA ILE A 344 -9.17 27.01 -20.52
C ILE A 344 -7.69 26.69 -20.23
N ILE A 345 -6.80 26.91 -21.19
CA ILE A 345 -5.34 26.68 -21.05
C ILE A 345 -4.76 27.54 -19.92
N THR A 346 -5.05 28.85 -19.91
CA THR A 346 -4.48 29.74 -18.89
C THR A 346 -5.06 29.49 -17.50
N THR A 347 -6.35 29.14 -17.40
CA THR A 347 -6.99 28.74 -16.13
C THR A 347 -6.32 27.48 -15.56
N ARG A 348 -5.96 26.51 -16.40
CA ARG A 348 -5.21 25.31 -16.02
C ARG A 348 -3.83 25.68 -15.43
N VAL A 349 -3.11 26.63 -16.01
CA VAL A 349 -1.80 27.09 -15.50
C VAL A 349 -1.95 27.70 -14.10
N VAL A 350 -2.96 28.55 -13.89
CA VAL A 350 -3.23 29.13 -12.55
C VAL A 350 -3.61 28.05 -11.53
N LEU A 351 -4.41 27.07 -11.92
CA LEU A 351 -4.70 25.92 -11.05
C LEU A 351 -3.43 25.14 -10.70
N ALA A 352 -2.49 24.99 -11.64
CA ALA A 352 -1.20 24.36 -11.38
C ALA A 352 -0.33 25.16 -10.38
N VAL A 353 -0.36 26.50 -10.43
CA VAL A 353 0.27 27.37 -9.41
C VAL A 353 -0.31 27.10 -8.03
N ILE A 354 -1.64 27.05 -7.90
CA ILE A 354 -2.31 26.78 -6.62
C ILE A 354 -1.91 25.41 -6.08
N ILE A 355 -1.92 24.36 -6.93
CA ILE A 355 -1.49 23.01 -6.54
C ILE A 355 -0.01 23.00 -6.12
N SER A 356 0.84 23.75 -6.80
CA SER A 356 2.26 23.84 -6.48
C SER A 356 2.51 24.44 -5.09
N PHE A 357 1.80 25.53 -4.75
CA PHE A 357 1.84 26.10 -3.40
C PHE A 357 1.23 25.18 -2.34
N ASP A 358 0.12 24.51 -2.65
CA ASP A 358 -0.51 23.54 -1.75
C ASP A 358 0.47 22.43 -1.34
N ARG A 359 1.23 21.87 -2.31
CA ARG A 359 2.28 20.88 -2.05
C ARG A 359 3.43 21.45 -1.23
N LEU A 360 3.84 22.69 -1.53
CA LEU A 360 4.92 23.35 -0.80
C LEU A 360 4.55 23.54 0.67
N PHE A 361 3.35 24.04 0.96
CA PHE A 361 2.90 24.20 2.35
C PHE A 361 2.74 22.86 3.09
N ALA A 362 2.26 21.81 2.40
CA ALA A 362 2.14 20.48 2.99
C ALA A 362 3.50 19.92 3.47
N VAL A 363 4.58 20.19 2.74
CA VAL A 363 5.91 19.65 3.05
C VAL A 363 6.73 20.57 3.96
N PHE A 364 6.65 21.90 3.76
CA PHE A 364 7.44 22.85 4.55
C PHE A 364 6.78 23.18 5.90
N LEU A 365 5.45 23.20 5.98
CA LEU A 365 4.69 23.62 7.17
C LEU A 365 3.59 22.59 7.54
N PRO A 366 3.93 21.31 7.77
CA PRO A 366 2.95 20.22 7.89
C PRO A 366 1.93 20.41 9.03
N ILE A 367 2.35 20.99 10.16
CA ILE A 367 1.47 21.21 11.33
C ILE A 367 0.46 22.33 11.05
N LEU A 368 0.93 23.46 10.54
CA LEU A 368 0.07 24.60 10.17
C LEU A 368 -0.86 24.21 9.01
N TYR A 369 -0.32 23.55 7.99
CA TYR A 369 -1.08 23.05 6.87
C TYR A 369 -2.19 22.11 7.33
N ARG A 370 -1.90 21.15 8.22
CA ARG A 370 -2.93 20.23 8.75
C ARG A 370 -4.05 20.97 9.49
N ASN A 371 -3.73 21.98 10.29
CA ASN A 371 -4.72 22.69 11.12
C ASN A 371 -5.59 23.65 10.29
N TYR A 372 -5.02 24.35 9.31
CA TYR A 372 -5.77 25.35 8.52
C TYR A 372 -6.38 24.77 7.23
N ARG A 373 -5.74 23.78 6.60
CA ARG A 373 -6.20 23.26 5.30
C ARG A 373 -7.56 22.58 5.37
N GLN A 374 -7.90 21.96 6.51
CA GLN A 374 -9.20 21.32 6.71
C GLN A 374 -10.39 22.28 6.61
N SER A 375 -10.18 23.59 6.84
CA SER A 375 -11.20 24.62 6.71
C SER A 375 -11.43 25.09 5.26
N LEU A 376 -10.52 24.77 4.33
CA LEU A 376 -10.54 25.28 2.97
C LEU A 376 -10.98 24.20 1.98
N SER A 377 -12.20 24.33 1.46
CA SER A 377 -12.76 23.37 0.50
C SER A 377 -12.04 23.43 -0.86
N ASN A 378 -11.64 22.27 -1.37
CA ASN A 378 -11.07 22.15 -2.73
C ASN A 378 -12.06 22.57 -3.82
N PHE A 379 -13.35 22.33 -3.59
CA PHE A 379 -14.40 22.77 -4.51
C PHE A 379 -14.46 24.30 -4.61
N LEU A 380 -14.37 24.99 -3.47
CA LEU A 380 -14.39 26.45 -3.42
C LEU A 380 -13.18 27.05 -4.14
N LEU A 381 -12.00 26.47 -3.94
CA LEU A 381 -10.78 26.89 -4.65
C LEU A 381 -10.90 26.77 -6.17
N VAL A 382 -11.43 25.64 -6.65
CA VAL A 382 -11.67 25.42 -8.08
C VAL A 382 -12.68 26.43 -8.61
N LEU A 383 -13.81 26.61 -7.91
CA LEU A 383 -14.87 27.54 -8.33
C LEU A 383 -14.35 28.98 -8.42
N LEU A 384 -13.57 29.42 -7.42
CA LEU A 384 -12.97 30.76 -7.42
C LEU A 384 -11.97 30.92 -8.57
N THR A 385 -11.13 29.92 -8.81
CA THR A 385 -10.13 29.97 -9.89
C THR A 385 -10.79 30.02 -11.27
N CYS A 386 -11.78 29.14 -11.50
CA CYS A 386 -12.49 29.05 -12.78
C CYS A 386 -13.39 30.26 -13.07
N SER A 387 -13.78 31.05 -12.06
CA SER A 387 -14.62 32.23 -12.23
C SER A 387 -13.82 33.52 -12.29
N LEU A 388 -12.85 33.72 -11.40
CA LEU A 388 -12.10 34.98 -11.29
C LEU A 388 -11.08 35.15 -12.42
N TRP A 389 -10.40 34.07 -12.81
CA TRP A 389 -9.34 34.17 -13.82
C TRP A 389 -9.85 34.57 -15.22
N PRO A 390 -10.92 33.96 -15.76
CA PRO A 390 -11.46 34.40 -17.05
C PRO A 390 -11.91 35.86 -17.05
N VAL A 391 -12.53 36.31 -15.95
CA VAL A 391 -12.95 37.72 -15.79
C VAL A 391 -11.75 38.64 -15.85
N PHE A 392 -10.67 38.32 -15.15
CA PHE A 392 -9.42 39.09 -15.18
C PHE A 392 -8.86 39.20 -16.61
N ILE A 393 -8.79 38.09 -17.34
CA ILE A 393 -8.30 38.07 -18.73
C ILE A 393 -9.20 38.90 -19.66
N HIS A 394 -10.53 38.84 -19.48
CA HIS A 394 -11.47 39.65 -20.24
C HIS A 394 -11.33 41.15 -19.98
N VAL A 395 -11.14 41.55 -18.72
CA VAL A 395 -10.89 42.96 -18.34
C VAL A 395 -9.60 43.46 -18.98
N ILE A 396 -8.54 42.65 -19.00
CA ILE A 396 -7.29 43.03 -19.69
C ILE A 396 -7.54 43.22 -21.18
N LEU A 397 -8.21 42.28 -21.84
CA LEU A 397 -8.43 42.36 -23.29
C LEU A 397 -9.29 43.56 -23.69
N PHE A 398 -10.47 43.70 -23.08
CA PHE A 398 -11.47 44.67 -23.52
C PHE A 398 -11.32 46.05 -22.87
N SER A 399 -10.96 46.12 -21.58
CA SER A 399 -10.88 47.40 -20.87
C SER A 399 -9.48 48.00 -20.93
N TYR A 400 -8.44 47.22 -20.61
CA TYR A 400 -7.08 47.75 -20.55
C TYR A 400 -6.45 47.89 -21.94
N CYS A 401 -6.48 46.83 -22.75
CA CYS A 401 -5.90 46.84 -24.08
C CYS A 401 -6.84 47.36 -25.17
N GLN A 402 -8.09 47.72 -24.84
CA GLN A 402 -9.07 48.32 -25.77
C GLN A 402 -9.18 47.55 -27.10
N PHE A 403 -9.31 46.22 -27.02
CA PHE A 403 -9.39 45.38 -28.21
C PHE A 403 -10.62 45.71 -29.08
N SER A 404 -10.38 45.94 -30.38
CA SER A 404 -11.39 46.00 -31.43
C SER A 404 -11.37 44.72 -32.27
N PHE A 405 -12.52 44.33 -32.83
CA PHE A 405 -12.67 43.10 -33.63
C PHE A 405 -12.12 43.25 -35.07
N ASP A 406 -10.89 43.74 -35.21
CA ASP A 406 -10.22 43.96 -36.50
C ASP A 406 -9.29 42.79 -36.83
N ILE A 407 -9.88 41.62 -37.12
CA ILE A 407 -9.12 40.38 -37.34
C ILE A 407 -8.64 40.27 -38.80
N PRO A 408 -7.31 40.16 -39.06
CA PRO A 408 -6.77 40.01 -40.41
C PRO A 408 -7.18 38.67 -41.05
N SER A 409 -7.38 38.67 -42.37
CA SER A 409 -7.66 37.44 -43.12
C SER A 409 -6.51 36.44 -42.98
N GLY A 410 -6.84 35.15 -42.90
CA GLY A 410 -5.85 34.08 -42.71
C GLY A 410 -5.37 33.86 -41.26
N CYS A 411 -5.75 34.71 -40.30
CA CYS A 411 -5.35 34.53 -38.92
C CYS A 411 -6.09 33.38 -38.21
N ILE A 412 -5.33 32.45 -37.61
CA ILE A 412 -5.85 31.29 -36.88
C ILE A 412 -5.24 31.10 -35.48
N THR A 413 -4.24 31.91 -35.11
CA THR A 413 -3.55 31.80 -33.83
C THR A 413 -3.91 32.97 -32.91
N ILE A 414 -3.87 32.75 -31.60
CA ILE A 414 -4.19 33.80 -30.61
C ILE A 414 -3.31 35.04 -30.77
N GLY A 415 -2.06 34.86 -31.19
CA GLY A 415 -1.08 35.93 -31.40
C GLY A 415 -1.48 36.93 -32.50
N CYS A 416 -2.23 36.50 -33.52
CA CYS A 416 -2.74 37.41 -34.54
C CYS A 416 -4.22 37.79 -34.33
N LEU A 417 -4.97 37.02 -33.53
CA LEU A 417 -6.39 37.27 -33.23
C LEU A 417 -6.59 38.38 -32.21
N THR A 418 -5.54 38.71 -31.45
CA THR A 418 -5.54 39.73 -30.40
C THR A 418 -4.52 40.83 -30.71
N ASN A 419 -4.63 41.97 -30.04
CA ASN A 419 -3.72 43.08 -30.25
C ASN A 419 -2.35 42.88 -29.57
N SER A 420 -1.35 43.65 -30.00
CA SER A 420 0.02 43.58 -29.47
C SER A 420 0.09 43.86 -27.96
N CYS A 421 -0.76 44.76 -27.45
CA CYS A 421 -0.89 45.05 -26.03
C CYS A 421 -1.21 43.78 -25.23
N PHE A 422 -2.27 43.06 -25.61
CA PHE A 422 -2.71 41.87 -24.90
C PHE A 422 -1.65 40.77 -24.98
N ASN A 423 -1.09 40.54 -26.17
CA ASN A 423 -0.06 39.52 -26.37
C ASN A 423 1.16 39.74 -25.45
N SER A 424 1.62 40.98 -25.32
CA SER A 424 2.77 41.31 -24.46
C SER A 424 2.50 41.01 -22.98
N ILE A 425 1.32 41.37 -22.49
CA ILE A 425 0.91 41.15 -21.10
C ILE A 425 0.67 39.68 -20.83
N ALA A 426 -0.13 39.03 -21.67
CA ALA A 426 -0.46 37.61 -21.59
C ALA A 426 0.81 36.75 -21.50
N TYR A 427 1.75 37.00 -22.41
CA TYR A 427 3.03 36.33 -22.46
C TYR A 427 3.88 36.53 -21.19
N SER A 428 3.94 37.78 -20.70
CA SER A 428 4.70 38.12 -19.50
C SER A 428 4.12 37.44 -18.26
N VAL A 429 2.80 37.42 -18.13
CA VAL A 429 2.09 36.76 -17.02
C VAL A 429 2.28 35.24 -17.09
N ASP A 430 2.10 34.63 -18.25
CA ASP A 430 2.25 33.19 -18.42
C ASP A 430 3.67 32.72 -18.10
N THR A 431 4.69 33.45 -18.57
CA THR A 431 6.10 33.18 -18.24
C THR A 431 6.34 33.26 -16.74
N LEU A 432 5.78 34.27 -16.06
CA LEU A 432 5.92 34.44 -14.61
C LEU A 432 5.28 33.28 -13.84
N LEU A 433 4.10 32.82 -14.24
CA LEU A 433 3.42 31.69 -13.61
C LEU A 433 4.24 30.41 -13.76
N HIS A 434 4.78 30.10 -14.94
CA HIS A 434 5.63 28.93 -15.16
C HIS A 434 6.94 28.98 -14.36
N ILE A 435 7.56 30.16 -14.22
CA ILE A 435 8.73 30.34 -13.34
C ILE A 435 8.37 30.02 -11.88
N VAL A 436 7.22 30.48 -11.40
CA VAL A 436 6.75 30.19 -10.04
C VAL A 436 6.53 28.68 -9.84
N ILE A 437 5.85 28.01 -10.76
CA ILE A 437 5.60 26.56 -10.67
C ILE A 437 6.93 25.78 -10.63
N SER A 438 7.86 26.11 -11.52
CA SER A 438 9.15 25.43 -11.60
C SER A 438 9.98 25.67 -10.33
N THR A 439 10.04 26.90 -9.84
CA THR A 439 10.77 27.26 -8.62
C THR A 439 10.22 26.51 -7.41
N ASN A 440 8.90 26.47 -7.23
CA ASN A 440 8.26 25.72 -6.15
C ASN A 440 8.53 24.21 -6.26
N SER A 441 8.55 23.66 -7.47
CA SER A 441 8.83 22.24 -7.71
C SER A 441 10.28 21.87 -7.38
N LEU A 442 11.24 22.75 -7.70
CA LEU A 442 12.64 22.59 -7.30
C LEU A 442 12.83 22.69 -5.79
N LEU A 443 12.16 23.65 -5.13
CA LEU A 443 12.18 23.78 -3.67
C LEU A 443 11.64 22.52 -2.99
N LEU A 444 10.54 21.97 -3.51
CA LEU A 444 9.95 20.72 -3.03
C LEU A 444 10.94 19.55 -3.20
N ALA A 445 11.54 19.41 -4.38
CA ALA A 445 12.53 18.37 -4.66
C ALA A 445 13.74 18.46 -3.69
N LEU A 446 14.30 19.65 -3.50
CA LEU A 446 15.41 19.87 -2.57
C LEU A 446 15.04 19.45 -1.14
N LYS A 447 13.83 19.77 -0.70
CA LYS A 447 13.35 19.41 0.65
C LYS A 447 13.14 17.90 0.80
N LEU A 448 12.58 17.23 -0.21
CA LEU A 448 12.39 15.78 -0.20
C LEU A 448 13.73 15.03 -0.25
N TYR A 449 14.68 15.51 -1.06
CA TYR A 449 16.03 14.97 -1.13
C TYR A 449 16.77 15.07 0.21
N THR A 450 16.75 16.25 0.85
CA THR A 450 17.38 16.44 2.17
C THR A 450 16.73 15.57 3.25
N TRP A 451 15.40 15.37 3.21
CA TRP A 451 14.72 14.45 4.13
C TRP A 451 15.19 13.00 3.93
N ASN A 452 15.25 12.53 2.68
CA ASN A 452 15.51 11.12 2.39
C ASN A 452 17.00 10.72 2.54
N ASN A 453 17.94 11.66 2.31
CA ASN A 453 19.37 11.35 2.29
C ASN A 453 20.17 11.93 3.46
N CYS A 454 19.71 12.99 4.13
CA CYS A 454 20.49 13.64 5.20
C CYS A 454 20.03 13.26 6.62
N LYS A 455 18.89 12.59 6.79
CA LYS A 455 18.47 12.04 8.10
C LYS A 455 18.98 10.60 8.26
N LYS A 456 19.43 10.24 9.47
CA LYS A 456 19.93 8.89 9.83
C LYS A 456 18.88 7.76 9.77
N SER A 457 17.73 7.95 9.09
CA SER A 457 16.71 6.91 8.94
C SER A 457 16.96 6.06 7.69
N SER A 458 16.31 4.90 7.62
CA SER A 458 16.27 4.10 6.39
C SER A 458 15.71 4.94 5.22
N LYS A 459 16.29 4.75 4.03
CA LYS A 459 15.85 5.41 2.80
C LYS A 459 14.44 4.95 2.45
N SER A 460 13.55 5.89 2.17
CA SER A 460 12.19 5.62 1.71
C SER A 460 12.13 5.66 0.19
N LYS A 461 11.66 4.56 -0.42
CA LYS A 461 11.41 4.48 -1.87
C LYS A 461 10.28 5.42 -2.31
N ASP A 462 9.31 5.70 -1.44
CA ASP A 462 8.19 6.59 -1.76
C ASP A 462 8.63 8.06 -1.84
N LEU A 463 9.52 8.49 -0.92
CA LEU A 463 10.11 9.83 -0.97
C LEU A 463 11.00 10.01 -2.19
N GLU A 464 11.73 8.96 -2.59
CA GLU A 464 12.54 8.97 -3.81
C GLU A 464 11.68 9.14 -5.06
N ARG A 465 10.57 8.41 -5.15
CA ARG A 465 9.63 8.49 -6.28
C ARG A 465 8.95 9.86 -6.36
N ALA A 466 8.53 10.42 -5.22
CA ALA A 466 7.97 11.78 -5.15
C ALA A 466 8.99 12.86 -5.54
N ASN A 467 10.25 12.70 -5.11
CA ASN A 467 11.33 13.60 -5.48
C ASN A 467 11.63 13.56 -6.99
N GLN A 468 11.70 12.36 -7.59
CA GLN A 468 11.86 12.19 -9.04
C GLN A 468 10.74 12.88 -9.81
N LEU A 469 9.48 12.71 -9.38
CA LEU A 469 8.34 13.35 -10.03
C LEU A 469 8.43 14.89 -9.98
N ALA A 470 8.82 15.48 -8.84
CA ALA A 470 8.98 16.92 -8.70
C ALA A 470 10.10 17.48 -9.60
N ILE A 471 11.20 16.72 -9.76
CA ILE A 471 12.30 17.07 -10.67
C ILE A 471 11.84 17.01 -12.13
N PHE A 472 11.16 15.94 -12.53
CA PHE A 472 10.64 15.83 -13.90
C PHE A 472 9.66 16.97 -14.23
N ASP A 473 8.73 17.29 -13.33
CA ASP A 473 7.78 18.40 -13.50
C ASP A 473 8.52 19.73 -13.69
N ALA A 474 9.53 20.02 -12.85
CA ALA A 474 10.34 21.24 -12.98
C ALA A 474 11.15 21.30 -14.29
N VAL A 475 11.79 20.19 -14.68
CA VAL A 475 12.62 20.11 -15.89
C VAL A 475 11.76 20.27 -17.15
N ILE A 476 10.60 19.62 -17.21
CA ILE A 476 9.66 19.74 -18.32
C ILE A 476 9.24 21.21 -18.49
N ILE A 477 8.83 21.87 -17.41
CA ILE A 477 8.40 23.28 -17.47
C ILE A 477 9.55 24.20 -17.89
N ILE A 478 10.77 23.96 -17.40
CA ILE A 478 11.93 24.78 -17.80
C ILE A 478 12.22 24.61 -19.29
N LEU A 479 12.25 23.37 -19.79
CA LEU A 479 12.62 23.06 -21.16
C LEU A 479 11.57 23.48 -22.18
N PHE A 480 10.28 23.30 -21.87
CA PHE A 480 9.19 23.49 -22.84
C PHE A 480 8.45 24.82 -22.69
N ASP A 481 8.49 25.47 -21.52
CA ASP A 481 7.76 26.73 -21.29
C ASP A 481 8.73 27.91 -21.07
N VAL A 482 9.68 27.80 -20.13
CA VAL A 482 10.54 28.94 -19.72
C VAL A 482 11.65 29.24 -20.73
N ILE A 483 12.34 28.23 -21.24
CA ILE A 483 13.45 28.43 -22.19
C ILE A 483 12.93 28.94 -23.54
N PRO A 484 11.88 28.34 -24.15
CA PRO A 484 11.35 28.81 -25.42
C PRO A 484 10.83 30.25 -25.37
N SER A 485 10.30 30.68 -24.22
CA SER A 485 9.90 32.07 -24.02
C SER A 485 11.12 33.02 -24.14
N ARG A 486 12.24 32.70 -23.48
CA ARG A 486 13.43 33.56 -23.50
C ARG A 486 14.18 33.61 -24.83
N ILE A 487 14.13 32.55 -25.65
CA ILE A 487 14.95 32.44 -26.86
C ILE A 487 14.31 33.10 -28.10
N HIS A 488 12.99 33.30 -28.14
CA HIS A 488 12.35 34.07 -29.22
C HIS A 488 10.99 34.68 -28.82
N PRO A 489 10.90 35.99 -28.52
CA PRO A 489 9.63 36.64 -28.17
C PRO A 489 8.63 36.79 -29.34
N LEU A 490 8.93 36.27 -30.54
CA LEU A 490 8.17 36.54 -31.79
C LEU A 490 7.66 35.29 -32.53
N LYS A 491 7.76 34.07 -31.97
CA LYS A 491 7.31 32.86 -32.68
C LYS A 491 6.56 31.80 -31.86
N PHE A 492 5.86 32.18 -30.79
CA PHE A 492 4.86 31.29 -30.14
C PHE A 492 3.51 31.29 -30.88
N SER A 493 3.56 31.05 -32.20
CA SER A 493 2.41 30.52 -32.95
C SER A 493 2.57 29.04 -33.27
N PHE A 494 3.60 28.35 -32.75
CA PHE A 494 3.94 26.99 -33.17
C PHE A 494 4.14 25.95 -32.06
N ILE A 495 3.96 26.28 -30.79
CA ILE A 495 4.03 25.29 -29.70
C ILE A 495 2.65 25.22 -29.02
N ALA A 496 1.68 24.89 -29.85
CA ALA A 496 0.47 24.17 -29.52
C ALA A 496 0.13 23.37 -30.80
N ILE A 497 1.01 22.43 -31.15
CA ILE A 497 0.77 21.35 -32.10
C ILE A 497 0.89 20.05 -31.31
#